data_AF-A0ABD5ERI6-F1
#
_entry.id   AF-A0ABD5ERI6-F1
#
_cell.length_a   1.000
_cell.length_b   1.000
_cell.length_c   1.000
_cell.angle_alpha   90.00
_cell.angle_beta   90.00
_cell.angle_gamma   90.00
#
_symmetry.space_group_name_H-M   'P 1'
#
loop_
_entity.id
_entity.type
_entity.pdbx_description
1 polymer ?
#
loop_
_entity_poly.entity_id
_entity_poly.type
_entity_poly.pdbx_seq_one_letter_code
_entity_poly.pdbx_strand_id
1 'polypeptide(L)'
;MFEARLTMDAPTTASADNGTSGGGGGWFGTPPQPAATPNSAGPPSDAGRTPHPAESIGMFGERPRVPSQRSQAAPPDPTPQEHAPPPPPAQQASPDALLIRRTMAEIEPVADKVTSYFYALLFVRHPQLRPLFPAAMDTQRDRLLKALLTAAEHIDNTEVLVAYLQNLGRGHRKYGTMPEHYPAVGECLIGALSKYTSHVWDQAMEAAWVRAYTTISQVMIDAAAADQLRAPAWWHAEVVAHDRRTTDIAVVTVRPDQPYPFLAGQYASVETPWWPRVWRHYSFASAPRSDGLLSFHVKAVPAGWVSNALVHRARLGDVIRLGPPGGAMTVDHTSDSGLLCLGGGTGIAPIKALVEDVAEHGERRPMEVFYGARTDVDLYDINTMLRLQQVHSWLSVRAIIDQQGHIGLPDAVREFGPWNGYDAYLSGPPGMIRSGVHVLRNAGFPQERIRHDEVEELLTVDS
;
A
#
# COMPACT_ATOMS: atom_id res chain seq x y z
N MET A 1 -42.85 -24.14 -41.42
CA MET A 1 -43.35 -23.09 -42.33
C MET A 1 -42.68 -21.79 -41.89
N PHE A 2 -41.75 -21.19 -42.61
CA PHE A 2 -41.22 -21.49 -43.96
C PHE A 2 -39.98 -22.44 -43.94
N GLU A 3 -39.66 -23.00 -45.11
CA GLU A 3 -38.39 -23.71 -45.45
C GLU A 3 -37.34 -22.67 -45.95
N ALA A 4 -36.04 -22.92 -46.11
CA ALA A 4 -35.26 -24.10 -46.51
C ALA A 4 -33.95 -24.21 -45.70
N ARG A 5 -33.52 -25.40 -45.24
CA ARG A 5 -32.86 -26.50 -45.97
C ARG A 5 -31.57 -26.10 -46.72
N LEU A 6 -30.43 -26.47 -46.13
CA LEU A 6 -29.36 -27.19 -46.84
C LEU A 6 -28.55 -28.02 -45.84
N THR A 7 -28.74 -29.34 -45.93
CA THR A 7 -27.81 -30.39 -45.50
C THR A 7 -26.58 -30.41 -46.45
N MET A 8 -25.47 -31.12 -46.27
CA MET A 8 -25.21 -32.39 -45.57
C MET A 8 -23.68 -32.62 -45.43
N ASP A 9 -23.32 -33.56 -44.54
CA ASP A 9 -22.17 -34.49 -44.54
C ASP A 9 -20.69 -34.05 -44.71
N ALA A 10 -19.87 -34.57 -43.79
CA ALA A 10 -18.46 -34.86 -43.99
C ALA A 10 -18.28 -36.27 -44.59
N PRO A 11 -17.11 -36.55 -45.20
CA PRO A 11 -16.58 -37.91 -45.15
C PRO A 11 -15.13 -38.01 -44.67
N THR A 12 -14.84 -39.15 -44.06
CA THR A 12 -13.55 -39.57 -43.50
C THR A 12 -12.72 -40.37 -44.51
N THR A 13 -11.42 -40.08 -44.64
CA THR A 13 -10.34 -41.01 -45.07
C THR A 13 -9.03 -40.50 -44.45
N ALA A 14 -8.26 -41.28 -43.67
CA ALA A 14 -7.33 -42.35 -44.10
C ALA A 14 -6.25 -41.84 -45.10
N SER A 15 -4.98 -42.24 -45.08
CA SER A 15 -4.11 -43.01 -44.16
C SER A 15 -2.67 -42.99 -44.76
N ALA A 16 -1.62 -42.90 -43.94
CA ALA A 16 -0.20 -43.25 -44.18
C ALA A 16 0.66 -42.46 -43.16
N ASP A 17 1.32 -43.05 -42.15
CA ASP A 17 2.43 -44.02 -42.17
C ASP A 17 3.72 -43.54 -42.83
N ASN A 18 4.67 -43.15 -41.96
CA ASN A 18 6.14 -43.34 -41.97
C ASN A 18 6.81 -42.13 -41.30
N GLY A 19 7.59 -42.24 -40.22
CA GLY A 19 7.93 -43.41 -39.40
C GLY A 19 9.36 -43.29 -38.86
N THR A 20 9.56 -43.54 -37.55
CA THR A 20 10.86 -43.77 -36.85
C THR A 20 11.94 -42.66 -36.96
N SER A 21 12.74 -42.31 -35.95
CA SER A 21 13.24 -42.95 -34.73
C SER A 21 13.73 -41.86 -33.75
N GLY A 22 13.92 -42.05 -32.45
CA GLY A 22 13.81 -43.23 -31.59
C GLY A 22 14.59 -43.02 -30.28
N GLY A 23 14.25 -43.76 -29.22
CA GLY A 23 14.91 -43.72 -27.91
C GLY A 23 14.34 -42.64 -26.95
N GLY A 24 14.16 -42.91 -25.65
CA GLY A 24 14.38 -44.16 -24.91
C GLY A 24 14.66 -43.90 -23.42
N GLY A 25 13.96 -44.61 -22.53
CA GLY A 25 14.04 -44.43 -21.08
C GLY A 25 13.15 -43.28 -20.56
N GLY A 26 12.46 -43.39 -19.43
CA GLY A 26 12.58 -44.40 -18.38
C GLY A 26 12.37 -43.70 -17.04
N TRP A 27 11.12 -43.40 -16.70
CA TRP A 27 10.76 -42.70 -15.47
C TRP A 27 10.69 -43.65 -14.26
N PHE A 28 10.71 -43.07 -13.05
CA PHE A 28 10.67 -43.67 -11.71
C PHE A 28 12.01 -44.13 -11.12
N GLY A 29 12.58 -43.25 -10.28
CA GLY A 29 13.64 -43.54 -9.31
C GLY A 29 13.48 -42.68 -8.06
N THR A 30 13.16 -43.30 -6.93
CA THR A 30 12.88 -42.63 -5.65
C THR A 30 14.18 -42.29 -4.89
N PRO A 31 14.35 -41.08 -4.32
CA PRO A 31 15.44 -40.79 -3.38
C PRO A 31 15.11 -41.28 -1.95
N PRO A 32 16.09 -41.83 -1.19
CA PRO A 32 15.86 -42.35 0.15
C PRO A 32 16.04 -41.31 1.27
N GLN A 33 15.45 -41.64 2.42
CA GLN A 33 15.53 -40.94 3.70
C GLN A 33 16.80 -41.32 4.49
N PRO A 34 17.48 -40.39 5.19
CA PRO A 34 18.48 -40.73 6.22
C PRO A 34 17.84 -40.85 7.61
N ALA A 35 18.33 -41.82 8.40
CA ALA A 35 17.87 -42.10 9.77
C ALA A 35 18.62 -41.26 10.83
N ALA A 36 18.23 -41.44 12.10
CA ALA A 36 18.56 -40.55 13.22
C ALA A 36 19.72 -41.03 14.13
N THR A 37 20.23 -40.07 14.93
CA THR A 37 20.85 -40.21 16.29
C THR A 37 22.18 -41.00 16.42
N PRO A 38 22.95 -40.93 17.55
CA PRO A 38 22.63 -40.36 18.88
C PRO A 38 23.68 -39.46 19.60
N ASN A 39 23.15 -38.49 20.36
CA ASN A 39 23.33 -38.26 21.82
C ASN A 39 24.71 -38.39 22.51
N SER A 40 25.18 -37.33 23.20
CA SER A 40 26.02 -37.45 24.42
C SER A 40 26.04 -36.20 25.33
N ALA A 41 25.48 -36.36 26.55
CA ALA A 41 25.88 -35.81 27.85
C ALA A 41 26.28 -34.31 28.06
N GLY A 42 25.62 -33.67 29.03
CA GLY A 42 26.21 -32.65 29.93
C GLY A 42 26.37 -33.23 31.36
N PRO A 43 26.29 -32.43 32.46
CA PRO A 43 26.31 -30.97 32.59
C PRO A 43 27.64 -30.55 33.29
N PRO A 44 27.78 -29.97 34.52
CA PRO A 44 26.86 -29.50 35.58
C PRO A 44 26.83 -27.96 35.77
N SER A 45 26.16 -27.53 36.84
CA SER A 45 25.95 -26.15 37.35
C SER A 45 26.82 -25.80 38.56
N ASP A 46 26.92 -24.52 38.95
CA ASP A 46 27.01 -24.14 40.37
C ASP A 46 26.41 -22.74 40.71
N ALA A 47 26.13 -22.53 41.99
CA ALA A 47 25.61 -21.32 42.64
C ALA A 47 26.59 -20.11 42.53
N GLY A 48 26.21 -18.84 42.75
CA GLY A 48 25.09 -18.29 43.52
C GLY A 48 25.58 -17.69 44.85
N ARG A 49 25.88 -16.38 44.90
CA ARG A 49 26.07 -15.61 46.15
C ARG A 49 26.06 -14.08 45.97
N THR A 50 25.19 -13.43 46.73
CA THR A 50 25.35 -12.06 47.27
C THR A 50 25.22 -12.14 48.79
N PRO A 51 25.90 -11.29 49.59
CA PRO A 51 25.16 -10.16 50.16
C PRO A 51 25.96 -8.85 50.46
N HIS A 52 25.17 -7.78 50.62
CA HIS A 52 25.32 -6.50 51.37
C HIS A 52 26.27 -6.42 52.61
N PRO A 53 26.44 -5.25 53.29
CA PRO A 53 26.63 -3.84 52.83
C PRO A 53 27.60 -2.97 53.73
N ALA A 54 27.62 -1.64 53.48
CA ALA A 54 27.65 -0.52 54.47
C ALA A 54 28.96 0.24 54.87
N GLU A 55 28.70 1.45 55.41
CA GLU A 55 29.54 2.45 56.12
C GLU A 55 30.52 3.32 55.30
N SER A 56 30.60 4.67 55.32
CA SER A 56 30.10 5.82 56.14
C SER A 56 31.10 6.49 57.11
N ILE A 57 31.67 7.65 56.70
CA ILE A 57 32.40 8.67 57.52
C ILE A 57 32.24 10.02 56.77
N GLY A 58 32.09 11.23 57.36
CA GLY A 58 31.88 11.64 58.76
C GLY A 58 32.43 13.05 59.12
N MET A 59 31.55 14.07 59.24
CA MET A 59 31.78 15.45 59.81
C MET A 59 32.85 16.35 59.14
N PHE A 60 32.91 17.69 59.27
CA PHE A 60 32.33 18.73 60.15
C PHE A 60 31.85 19.94 59.29
N GLY A 61 31.10 20.97 59.73
CA GLY A 61 30.46 21.27 61.02
C GLY A 61 30.62 22.74 61.45
N GLU A 62 29.67 23.64 61.13
CA GLU A 62 29.49 24.92 61.85
C GLU A 62 28.07 25.54 61.71
N ARG A 63 27.62 26.23 62.77
CA ARG A 63 26.37 26.99 62.99
C ARG A 63 26.74 28.13 63.97
N PRO A 64 26.08 29.31 64.05
CA PRO A 64 24.61 29.41 64.20
C PRO A 64 23.90 30.73 63.76
N ARG A 65 22.55 30.72 63.65
CA ARG A 65 21.59 31.53 64.46
C ARG A 65 20.12 31.35 64.01
N VAL A 66 19.22 31.56 64.97
CA VAL A 66 17.73 31.49 64.96
C VAL A 66 17.28 32.91 65.45
N PRO A 67 16.02 33.42 65.33
CA PRO A 67 14.75 32.71 65.09
C PRO A 67 13.68 33.42 64.22
N SER A 68 12.61 32.69 63.87
CA SER A 68 11.21 33.03 64.24
C SER A 68 10.21 32.00 63.68
N GLN A 69 9.24 31.61 64.50
CA GLN A 69 8.10 30.80 64.05
C GLN A 69 7.09 31.70 63.34
N ARG A 70 6.58 31.25 62.18
CA ARG A 70 5.27 31.66 61.65
C ARG A 70 4.42 30.42 61.42
N SER A 71 3.14 30.54 61.76
CA SER A 71 2.18 29.45 61.77
C SER A 71 2.07 28.76 60.40
N GLN A 72 1.95 27.43 60.43
CA GLN A 72 1.51 26.67 59.25
C GLN A 72 0.07 27.07 58.94
N ALA A 73 -0.18 27.47 57.69
CA ALA A 73 -1.53 27.66 57.18
C ALA A 73 -2.16 26.28 56.90
N ALA A 74 -3.48 26.20 57.04
CA ALA A 74 -4.26 25.03 56.63
C ALA A 74 -4.10 24.75 55.12
N PRO A 75 -4.26 23.50 54.65
CA PRO A 75 -4.29 23.21 53.22
C PRO A 75 -5.45 23.99 52.55
N PRO A 76 -5.28 24.46 51.30
CA PRO A 76 -6.36 25.11 50.57
C PRO A 76 -7.47 24.10 50.27
N ASP A 77 -8.72 24.57 50.27
CA ASP A 77 -9.86 23.81 49.76
C ASP A 77 -9.60 23.32 48.32
N PRO A 78 -10.16 22.17 47.92
CA PRO A 78 -10.05 21.71 46.55
C PRO A 78 -10.66 22.75 45.61
N THR A 79 -9.84 23.28 44.70
CA THR A 79 -10.31 24.08 43.57
C THR A 79 -11.45 23.34 42.87
N PRO A 80 -12.57 24.02 42.53
CA PRO A 80 -13.60 23.40 41.72
C PRO A 80 -12.96 22.86 40.44
N GLN A 81 -13.12 21.57 40.17
CA GLN A 81 -12.73 21.01 38.88
C GLN A 81 -13.58 21.69 37.81
N GLU A 82 -12.97 22.66 37.13
CA GLU A 82 -13.50 23.29 35.94
C GLU A 82 -13.81 22.16 34.98
N HIS A 83 -15.12 21.88 34.81
CA HIS A 83 -15.56 20.77 34.00
C HIS A 83 -14.99 20.99 32.60
N ALA A 84 -14.24 20.00 32.10
CA ALA A 84 -13.91 19.96 30.68
C ALA A 84 -15.23 20.18 29.90
N PRO A 85 -15.24 21.06 28.89
CA PRO A 85 -16.45 21.32 28.14
C PRO A 85 -16.99 19.97 27.66
N PRO A 86 -18.31 19.72 27.76
CA PRO A 86 -18.88 18.45 27.35
C PRO A 86 -18.44 18.18 25.90
N PRO A 87 -18.12 16.92 25.54
CA PRO A 87 -17.78 16.61 24.16
C PRO A 87 -18.89 17.16 23.26
N PRO A 88 -18.54 17.74 22.08
CA PRO A 88 -19.53 18.35 21.21
C PRO A 88 -20.66 17.35 20.99
N PRO A 89 -21.93 17.79 21.13
CA PRO A 89 -23.06 16.87 21.10
C PRO A 89 -22.99 16.08 19.80
N ALA A 90 -23.04 14.75 19.91
CA ALA A 90 -23.00 13.86 18.76
C ALA A 90 -24.02 14.36 17.73
N GLN A 91 -23.53 14.74 16.55
CA GLN A 91 -24.33 15.39 15.52
C GLN A 91 -25.51 14.47 15.21
N GLN A 92 -26.73 14.95 15.45
CA GLN A 92 -27.92 14.14 15.24
C GLN A 92 -27.97 13.78 13.75
N ALA A 93 -28.03 12.48 13.47
CA ALA A 93 -28.03 11.97 12.10
C ALA A 93 -29.15 12.63 11.29
N SER A 94 -28.80 13.13 10.11
CA SER A 94 -29.77 13.76 9.22
C SER A 94 -30.87 12.76 8.81
N PRO A 95 -32.08 13.22 8.46
CA PRO A 95 -33.15 12.33 7.97
C PRO A 95 -32.71 11.45 6.79
N ASP A 96 -31.90 12.01 5.89
CA ASP A 96 -31.33 11.29 4.75
C ASP A 96 -30.30 10.24 5.19
N ALA A 97 -29.43 10.57 6.15
CA ALA A 97 -28.47 9.62 6.72
C ALA A 97 -29.15 8.42 7.38
N LEU A 98 -30.27 8.63 8.10
CA LEU A 98 -31.04 7.54 8.71
C LEU A 98 -31.62 6.60 7.64
N LEU A 99 -32.17 7.15 6.55
CA LEU A 99 -32.71 6.36 5.43
C LEU A 99 -31.61 5.59 4.69
N ILE A 100 -30.46 6.23 4.46
CA ILE A 100 -29.32 5.62 3.76
C ILE A 100 -28.67 4.53 4.62
N ARG A 101 -28.41 4.76 5.91
CA ARG A 101 -27.90 3.73 6.83
C ARG A 101 -28.85 2.55 6.96
N ARG A 102 -30.17 2.79 7.03
CA ARG A 102 -31.18 1.71 6.99
C ARG A 102 -31.10 0.91 5.69
N THR A 103 -30.97 1.58 4.54
CA THR A 103 -30.81 0.90 3.25
C THR A 103 -29.56 0.03 3.24
N MET A 104 -28.43 0.51 3.76
CA MET A 104 -27.18 -0.25 3.79
C MET A 104 -27.26 -1.48 4.70
N ALA A 105 -27.93 -1.39 5.85
CA ALA A 105 -28.14 -2.53 6.74
C ALA A 105 -28.96 -3.66 6.09
N GLU A 106 -29.96 -3.33 5.26
CA GLU A 106 -30.72 -4.32 4.47
C GLU A 106 -29.90 -4.91 3.31
N ILE A 107 -28.88 -4.19 2.83
CA ILE A 107 -28.04 -4.59 1.70
C ILE A 107 -26.85 -5.45 2.13
N GLU A 108 -26.30 -5.23 3.33
CA GLU A 108 -25.11 -5.93 3.83
C GLU A 108 -25.16 -7.46 3.65
N PRO A 109 -26.27 -8.18 3.98
CA PRO A 109 -26.35 -9.64 3.79
C PRO A 109 -26.44 -10.10 2.33
N VAL A 110 -26.61 -9.18 1.37
CA VAL A 110 -26.83 -9.45 -0.06
C VAL A 110 -25.95 -8.59 -0.98
N ALA A 111 -24.91 -7.95 -0.44
CA ALA A 111 -24.15 -6.90 -1.09
C ALA A 111 -23.53 -7.32 -2.45
N ASP A 112 -23.04 -8.56 -2.55
CA ASP A 112 -22.52 -9.14 -3.80
C ASP A 112 -23.58 -9.20 -4.91
N LYS A 113 -24.83 -9.49 -4.54
CA LYS A 113 -25.97 -9.58 -5.47
C LYS A 113 -26.37 -8.19 -5.96
N VAL A 114 -26.42 -7.21 -5.06
CA VAL A 114 -26.69 -5.80 -5.40
C VAL A 114 -25.61 -5.28 -6.35
N THR A 115 -24.33 -5.48 -6.00
CA THR A 115 -23.19 -5.00 -6.77
C THR A 115 -23.08 -5.69 -8.13
N SER A 116 -23.35 -7.00 -8.19
CA SER A 116 -23.41 -7.74 -9.47
C SER A 116 -24.56 -7.28 -10.35
N TYR A 117 -25.74 -7.02 -9.77
CA TYR A 117 -26.89 -6.51 -10.50
C TYR A 117 -26.68 -5.07 -10.99
N PHE A 118 -26.05 -4.21 -10.19
CA PHE A 118 -25.63 -2.86 -10.59
C PHE A 118 -24.78 -2.89 -11.86
N TYR A 119 -23.68 -3.67 -11.89
CA TYR A 119 -22.82 -3.74 -13.07
C TYR A 119 -23.50 -4.39 -14.28
N ALA A 120 -24.36 -5.39 -14.06
CA ALA A 120 -25.16 -5.97 -15.14
C ALA A 120 -26.12 -4.92 -15.74
N LEU A 121 -26.80 -4.14 -14.91
CA LEU A 121 -27.71 -3.08 -15.33
C LEU A 121 -26.96 -1.96 -16.08
N LEU A 122 -25.81 -1.54 -15.54
CA LEU A 122 -24.95 -0.51 -16.13
C LEU A 122 -24.47 -0.90 -17.53
N PHE A 123 -23.96 -2.12 -17.72
CA PHE A 123 -23.43 -2.55 -19.02
C PHE A 123 -24.53 -2.95 -20.02
N VAL A 124 -25.74 -3.27 -19.57
CA VAL A 124 -26.91 -3.49 -20.45
C VAL A 124 -27.50 -2.16 -20.92
N ARG A 125 -27.64 -1.16 -20.04
CA ARG A 125 -28.23 0.15 -20.39
C ARG A 125 -27.22 1.11 -21.04
N HIS A 126 -25.96 1.05 -20.62
CA HIS A 126 -24.89 1.97 -21.03
C HIS A 126 -23.62 1.20 -21.45
N PRO A 127 -23.69 0.35 -22.51
CA PRO A 127 -22.56 -0.48 -22.94
C PRO A 127 -21.29 0.31 -23.27
N GLN A 128 -21.42 1.58 -23.67
CA GLN A 128 -20.30 2.50 -23.92
C GLN A 128 -19.42 2.77 -22.69
N LEU A 129 -19.91 2.51 -21.47
CA LEU A 129 -19.13 2.66 -20.24
C LEU A 129 -18.24 1.45 -19.94
N ARG A 130 -18.46 0.30 -20.60
CA ARG A 130 -17.68 -0.93 -20.36
C ARG A 130 -16.15 -0.76 -20.49
N PRO A 131 -15.60 0.03 -21.43
CA PRO A 131 -14.15 0.26 -21.56
C PRO A 131 -13.50 1.07 -20.42
N LEU A 132 -14.28 1.67 -19.52
CA LEU A 132 -13.76 2.35 -18.33
C LEU A 132 -13.32 1.36 -17.24
N PHE A 133 -13.81 0.11 -17.30
CA PHE A 133 -13.62 -0.92 -16.28
C PHE A 133 -12.67 -2.06 -16.74
N PRO A 134 -11.93 -2.70 -15.82
CA PRO A 134 -11.06 -3.84 -16.14
C PRO A 134 -11.81 -5.06 -16.70
N ALA A 135 -11.06 -6.04 -17.19
CA ALA A 135 -11.63 -7.28 -17.75
C ALA A 135 -12.31 -8.16 -16.68
N ALA A 136 -11.58 -8.56 -15.63
CA ALA A 136 -12.21 -9.11 -14.42
C ALA A 136 -12.74 -7.97 -13.55
N MET A 137 -13.86 -8.27 -12.88
CA MET A 137 -14.62 -7.28 -12.12
C MET A 137 -14.62 -7.54 -10.62
N ASP A 138 -14.04 -8.64 -10.13
CA ASP A 138 -14.27 -9.10 -8.75
C ASP A 138 -13.74 -8.08 -7.73
N THR A 139 -12.45 -7.73 -7.76
CA THR A 139 -11.87 -6.63 -6.95
C THR A 139 -12.57 -5.28 -7.18
N GLN A 140 -13.17 -5.06 -8.36
CA GLN A 140 -13.87 -3.83 -8.69
C GLN A 140 -15.30 -3.78 -8.11
N ARG A 141 -15.90 -4.93 -7.81
CA ARG A 141 -17.14 -5.03 -7.02
C ARG A 141 -16.86 -4.71 -5.56
N ASP A 142 -15.85 -5.33 -4.98
CA ASP A 142 -15.44 -5.14 -3.58
C ASP A 142 -15.13 -3.66 -3.29
N ARG A 143 -14.37 -3.00 -4.18
CA ARG A 143 -14.05 -1.57 -4.09
C ARG A 143 -15.30 -0.68 -4.14
N LEU A 144 -16.28 -0.99 -4.99
CA LEU A 144 -17.52 -0.19 -5.07
C LEU A 144 -18.33 -0.34 -3.79
N LEU A 145 -18.50 -1.58 -3.29
CA LEU A 145 -19.21 -1.84 -2.05
C LEU A 145 -18.54 -1.10 -0.87
N LYS A 146 -17.22 -1.20 -0.74
CA LYS A 146 -16.47 -0.51 0.30
C LYS A 146 -16.65 1.01 0.22
N ALA A 147 -16.58 1.60 -0.98
CA ALA A 147 -16.79 3.04 -1.16
C ALA A 147 -18.21 3.49 -0.76
N LEU A 148 -19.24 2.68 -1.06
CA LEU A 148 -20.62 2.95 -0.67
C LEU A 148 -20.82 2.85 0.86
N LEU A 149 -20.22 1.84 1.50
CA LEU A 149 -20.23 1.68 2.95
C LEU A 149 -19.54 2.85 3.65
N THR A 150 -18.32 3.21 3.25
CA THR A 150 -17.58 4.36 3.80
C THR A 150 -18.36 5.66 3.62
N ALA A 151 -19.00 5.88 2.46
CA ALA A 151 -19.81 7.07 2.22
C ALA A 151 -21.08 7.11 3.10
N ALA A 152 -21.74 5.98 3.33
CA ALA A 152 -22.93 5.89 4.18
C ALA A 152 -22.62 5.99 5.69
N GLU A 153 -21.45 5.52 6.11
CA GLU A 153 -20.93 5.71 7.46
C GLU A 153 -20.69 7.21 7.74
N HIS A 154 -19.93 7.86 6.86
CA HIS A 154 -19.46 9.25 7.01
C HIS A 154 -20.44 10.30 6.48
N ILE A 155 -21.69 9.94 6.12
CA ILE A 155 -22.65 10.84 5.47
C ILE A 155 -22.97 12.13 6.24
N ASP A 156 -22.96 12.09 7.58
CA ASP A 156 -23.12 13.30 8.41
C ASP A 156 -21.75 13.98 8.72
N ASN A 157 -20.64 13.24 8.62
CA ASN A 157 -19.28 13.76 8.82
C ASN A 157 -18.74 14.38 7.52
N THR A 158 -19.24 15.59 7.24
CA THR A 158 -19.06 16.26 5.94
C THR A 158 -17.59 16.49 5.59
N GLU A 159 -16.71 16.85 6.53
CA GLU A 159 -15.30 17.16 6.23
C GLU A 159 -14.51 15.92 5.79
N VAL A 160 -14.61 14.82 6.56
CA VAL A 160 -13.94 13.56 6.24
C VAL A 160 -14.48 12.97 4.93
N LEU A 161 -15.80 13.00 4.75
CA LEU A 161 -16.43 12.50 3.54
C LEU A 161 -16.03 13.32 2.30
N VAL A 162 -16.04 14.66 2.38
CA VAL A 162 -15.62 15.52 1.27
C VAL A 162 -14.15 15.27 0.92
N ALA A 163 -13.25 15.17 1.89
CA ALA A 163 -11.83 14.86 1.62
C ALA A 163 -11.66 13.51 0.91
N TYR A 164 -12.37 12.47 1.37
CA TYR A 164 -12.40 11.14 0.73
C TYR A 164 -12.92 11.20 -0.71
N LEU A 165 -14.08 11.84 -0.93
CA LEU A 165 -14.71 11.95 -2.24
C LEU A 165 -13.90 12.78 -3.22
N GLN A 166 -13.28 13.87 -2.77
CA GLN A 166 -12.36 14.64 -3.60
C GLN A 166 -11.17 13.79 -4.06
N ASN A 167 -10.64 12.93 -3.18
CA ASN A 167 -9.56 12.02 -3.54
C ASN A 167 -10.01 10.94 -4.53
N LEU A 168 -11.21 10.39 -4.33
CA LEU A 168 -11.82 9.42 -5.24
C LEU A 168 -12.09 10.04 -6.63
N GLY A 169 -12.57 11.28 -6.69
CA GLY A 169 -12.78 12.05 -7.92
C GLY A 169 -11.49 12.26 -8.71
N ARG A 170 -10.41 12.71 -8.05
CA ARG A 170 -9.07 12.77 -8.66
C ARG A 170 -8.60 11.41 -9.16
N GLY A 171 -8.75 10.37 -8.33
CA GLY A 171 -8.40 8.99 -8.67
C GLY A 171 -9.18 8.41 -9.85
N HIS A 172 -10.41 8.87 -10.10
CA HIS A 172 -11.24 8.46 -11.23
C HIS A 172 -10.75 8.99 -12.58
N ARG A 173 -10.02 10.12 -12.61
CA ARG A 173 -9.51 10.74 -13.85
C ARG A 173 -8.72 9.75 -14.72
N LYS A 174 -7.86 8.93 -14.12
CA LYS A 174 -7.00 7.98 -14.86
C LYS A 174 -7.75 6.89 -15.63
N TYR A 175 -8.99 6.58 -15.23
CA TYR A 175 -9.86 5.63 -15.94
C TYR A 175 -10.57 6.26 -17.15
N GLY A 176 -10.53 7.59 -17.29
CA GLY A 176 -11.28 8.34 -18.31
C GLY A 176 -12.71 8.69 -17.89
N THR A 177 -13.00 8.75 -16.58
CA THR A 177 -14.31 9.17 -16.08
C THR A 177 -14.56 10.65 -16.35
N MET A 178 -15.71 10.97 -16.96
CA MET A 178 -16.17 12.33 -17.28
C MET A 178 -17.52 12.60 -16.60
N PRO A 179 -17.93 13.88 -16.43
CA PRO A 179 -19.19 14.25 -15.77
C PRO A 179 -20.42 13.53 -16.36
N GLU A 180 -20.49 13.39 -17.69
CA GLU A 180 -21.55 12.70 -18.42
C GLU A 180 -21.69 11.19 -18.09
N HIS A 181 -20.71 10.57 -17.42
CA HIS A 181 -20.82 9.16 -16.99
C HIS A 181 -21.57 8.99 -15.67
N TYR A 182 -21.64 10.03 -14.83
CA TYR A 182 -22.24 9.92 -13.49
C TYR A 182 -23.76 9.67 -13.52
N PRO A 183 -24.60 10.34 -14.34
CA PRO A 183 -26.04 10.09 -14.35
C PRO A 183 -26.42 8.62 -14.60
N ALA A 184 -25.72 7.95 -15.52
CA ALA A 184 -25.89 6.52 -15.81
C ALA A 184 -25.52 5.61 -14.62
N VAL A 185 -24.46 5.96 -13.89
CA VAL A 185 -24.06 5.25 -12.66
C VAL A 185 -25.09 5.46 -11.55
N GLY A 186 -25.59 6.68 -11.37
CA GLY A 186 -26.64 6.99 -10.39
C GLY A 186 -27.94 6.24 -10.64
N GLU A 187 -28.44 6.26 -11.87
CA GLU A 187 -29.63 5.53 -12.30
C GLU A 187 -29.50 4.02 -12.01
N CYS A 188 -28.38 3.42 -12.43
CA CYS A 188 -28.16 1.99 -12.27
C CYS A 188 -27.92 1.60 -10.80
N LEU A 189 -27.28 2.46 -10.00
CA LEU A 189 -27.08 2.24 -8.57
C LEU A 189 -28.42 2.25 -7.84
N ILE A 190 -29.18 3.33 -7.96
CA ILE A 190 -30.48 3.49 -7.27
C ILE A 190 -31.46 2.39 -7.70
N GLY A 191 -31.48 2.02 -8.99
CA GLY A 191 -32.25 0.88 -9.49
C GLY A 191 -31.81 -0.48 -8.97
N ALA A 192 -30.53 -0.64 -8.58
CA ALA A 192 -30.04 -1.83 -7.90
C ALA A 192 -30.41 -1.86 -6.41
N LEU A 193 -30.28 -0.72 -5.70
CA LEU A 193 -30.69 -0.60 -4.30
C LEU A 193 -32.19 -0.94 -4.16
N SER A 194 -33.04 -0.20 -4.89
CA SER A 194 -34.50 -0.34 -4.88
C SER A 194 -34.99 -1.77 -5.15
N LYS A 195 -34.32 -2.50 -6.05
CA LYS A 195 -34.66 -3.90 -6.35
C LYS A 195 -34.49 -4.84 -5.13
N TYR A 196 -33.41 -4.67 -4.37
CA TYR A 196 -33.09 -5.57 -3.26
C TYR A 196 -33.68 -5.12 -1.92
N THR A 197 -34.02 -3.83 -1.78
CA THR A 197 -34.69 -3.28 -0.58
C THR A 197 -36.18 -2.98 -0.80
N SER A 198 -36.79 -3.55 -1.85
CA SER A 198 -38.18 -3.28 -2.29
C SER A 198 -39.30 -3.42 -1.24
N HIS A 199 -39.01 -4.05 -0.10
CA HIS A 199 -39.94 -4.18 1.03
C HIS A 199 -39.89 -3.01 2.03
N VAL A 200 -38.83 -2.18 1.97
CA VAL A 200 -38.68 -0.93 2.74
C VAL A 200 -38.49 0.31 1.86
N TRP A 201 -38.33 0.14 0.55
CA TRP A 201 -38.10 1.23 -0.40
C TRP A 201 -39.36 2.07 -0.62
N ASP A 202 -39.32 3.33 -0.20
CA ASP A 202 -40.38 4.31 -0.40
C ASP A 202 -39.85 5.58 -1.11
N GLN A 203 -40.77 6.52 -1.41
CA GLN A 203 -40.43 7.77 -2.09
C GLN A 203 -39.45 8.65 -1.29
N ALA A 204 -39.45 8.57 0.04
CA ALA A 204 -38.54 9.34 0.88
C ALA A 204 -37.12 8.77 0.82
N MET A 205 -37.00 7.44 0.87
CA MET A 205 -35.75 6.70 0.71
C MET A 205 -35.13 6.93 -0.67
N GLU A 206 -35.94 6.85 -1.74
CA GLU A 206 -35.48 7.15 -3.10
C GLU A 206 -34.98 8.60 -3.22
N ALA A 207 -35.75 9.57 -2.71
CA ALA A 207 -35.37 10.98 -2.76
C ALA A 207 -34.10 11.28 -1.94
N ALA A 208 -33.89 10.60 -0.81
CA ALA A 208 -32.65 10.68 -0.04
C ALA A 208 -31.44 10.14 -0.81
N TRP A 209 -31.57 8.99 -1.46
CA TRP A 209 -30.52 8.43 -2.31
C TRP A 209 -30.20 9.29 -3.53
N VAL A 210 -31.21 9.88 -4.19
CA VAL A 210 -31.00 10.84 -5.29
C VAL A 210 -30.21 12.05 -4.80
N ARG A 211 -30.58 12.65 -3.65
CA ARG A 211 -29.85 13.79 -3.08
C ARG A 211 -28.41 13.43 -2.73
N ALA A 212 -28.20 12.34 -1.99
CA ALA A 212 -26.86 11.90 -1.59
C ALA A 212 -25.98 11.58 -2.81
N TYR A 213 -26.51 10.85 -3.80
CA TYR A 213 -25.77 10.57 -5.04
C TYR A 213 -25.40 11.85 -5.80
N THR A 214 -26.31 12.82 -5.88
CA THR A 214 -26.06 14.12 -6.53
C THR A 214 -24.93 14.87 -5.83
N THR A 215 -24.97 14.98 -4.49
CA THR A 215 -23.88 15.61 -3.71
C THR A 215 -22.56 14.88 -3.88
N ILE A 216 -22.56 13.55 -3.78
CA ILE A 216 -21.36 12.70 -3.93
C ILE A 216 -20.72 12.90 -5.31
N SER A 217 -21.51 12.77 -6.37
CA SER A 217 -21.03 12.91 -7.74
C SER A 217 -20.52 14.31 -8.04
N GLN A 218 -21.20 15.37 -7.57
CA GLN A 218 -20.77 16.75 -7.75
C GLN A 218 -19.40 17.02 -7.08
N VAL A 219 -19.20 16.60 -5.82
CA VAL A 219 -17.90 16.75 -5.12
C VAL A 219 -16.77 16.04 -5.88
N MET A 220 -17.03 14.86 -6.44
CA MET A 220 -16.06 14.12 -7.24
C MET A 220 -15.75 14.79 -8.58
N ILE A 221 -16.77 15.33 -9.26
CA ILE A 221 -16.65 16.06 -10.53
C ILE A 221 -15.84 17.34 -10.35
N ASP A 222 -16.16 18.15 -9.34
CA ASP A 222 -15.48 19.42 -9.06
C ASP A 222 -14.01 19.19 -8.68
N ALA A 223 -13.73 18.15 -7.87
CA ALA A 223 -12.38 17.76 -7.54
C ALA A 223 -11.58 17.30 -8.77
N ALA A 224 -12.19 16.55 -9.68
CA ALA A 224 -11.56 16.10 -10.92
C ALA A 224 -11.27 17.28 -11.88
N ALA A 225 -12.21 18.22 -12.01
CA ALA A 225 -12.05 19.41 -12.83
C ALA A 225 -10.95 20.36 -12.29
N ALA A 226 -10.96 20.62 -10.98
CA ALA A 226 -9.94 21.45 -10.33
C ALA A 226 -8.52 20.83 -10.38
N ASP A 227 -8.42 19.51 -10.51
CA ASP A 227 -7.17 18.76 -10.66
C ASP A 227 -6.68 18.71 -12.11
N GLN A 228 -7.61 18.72 -13.07
CA GLN A 228 -7.32 18.81 -14.51
C GLN A 228 -6.63 20.11 -14.92
N LEU A 229 -6.84 21.20 -14.17
CA LEU A 229 -6.12 22.46 -14.37
C LEU A 229 -4.64 22.40 -13.96
N ARG A 230 -4.23 21.37 -13.20
CA ARG A 230 -2.88 21.24 -12.62
C ARG A 230 -2.05 20.12 -13.24
N ALA A 231 -2.69 19.00 -13.61
CA ALA A 231 -2.01 17.82 -14.13
C ALA A 231 -2.88 17.05 -15.14
N PRO A 232 -2.28 16.33 -16.11
CA PRO A 232 -3.01 15.37 -16.94
C PRO A 232 -3.59 14.22 -16.09
N ALA A 233 -4.50 13.44 -16.67
CA ALA A 233 -5.05 12.25 -16.01
C ALA A 233 -4.03 11.10 -15.89
N TRP A 234 -3.05 11.10 -16.80
CA TRP A 234 -1.92 10.18 -16.87
C TRP A 234 -0.87 10.74 -17.86
N TRP A 235 0.34 10.21 -17.82
CA TRP A 235 1.43 10.40 -18.77
C TRP A 235 1.59 9.13 -19.60
N HIS A 236 1.96 9.22 -20.87
CA HIS A 236 2.52 8.05 -21.55
C HIS A 236 4.01 7.95 -21.19
N ALA A 237 4.52 6.73 -21.05
CA ALA A 237 5.94 6.51 -20.89
C ALA A 237 6.42 5.34 -21.76
N GLU A 238 7.42 5.60 -22.59
CA GLU A 238 8.08 4.60 -23.44
C GLU A 238 9.04 3.77 -22.59
N VAL A 239 9.04 2.44 -22.72
CA VAL A 239 10.06 1.57 -22.12
C VAL A 239 11.37 1.72 -22.90
N VAL A 240 12.40 2.25 -22.23
CA VAL A 240 13.71 2.56 -22.85
C VAL A 240 14.85 1.70 -22.33
N ALA A 241 14.67 1.02 -21.20
CA ALA A 241 15.51 -0.09 -20.78
C ALA A 241 14.69 -1.17 -20.07
N HIS A 242 15.08 -2.43 -20.25
CA HIS A 242 14.50 -3.58 -19.56
C HIS A 242 15.64 -4.52 -19.13
N ASP A 243 15.95 -4.51 -17.85
CA ASP A 243 17.08 -5.23 -17.24
C ASP A 243 16.54 -6.31 -16.30
N ARG A 244 16.52 -7.56 -16.77
CA ARG A 244 15.99 -8.70 -16.01
C ARG A 244 17.07 -9.24 -15.06
N ARG A 245 16.89 -8.94 -13.78
CA ARG A 245 17.85 -9.22 -12.69
C ARG A 245 17.78 -10.65 -12.14
N THR A 246 16.59 -11.22 -12.06
CA THR A 246 16.37 -12.63 -11.67
C THR A 246 15.37 -13.27 -12.66
N THR A 247 14.94 -14.50 -12.43
CA THR A 247 13.83 -15.08 -13.21
C THR A 247 12.52 -14.29 -13.05
N ASP A 248 12.30 -13.67 -11.89
CA ASP A 248 11.06 -12.99 -11.51
C ASP A 248 11.19 -11.49 -11.25
N ILE A 249 12.38 -10.88 -11.31
CA ILE A 249 12.61 -9.45 -11.07
C ILE A 249 13.22 -8.78 -12.30
N ALA A 250 12.66 -7.63 -12.68
CA ALA A 250 13.23 -6.74 -13.68
C ALA A 250 13.26 -5.27 -13.22
N VAL A 251 14.29 -4.55 -13.63
CA VAL A 251 14.32 -3.08 -13.60
C VAL A 251 13.82 -2.58 -14.95
N VAL A 252 12.71 -1.85 -14.93
CA VAL A 252 12.12 -1.25 -16.12
C VAL A 252 12.34 0.26 -16.07
N THR A 253 13.11 0.79 -17.01
CA THR A 253 13.33 2.24 -17.15
C THR A 253 12.44 2.77 -18.26
N VAL A 254 11.73 3.86 -17.97
CA VAL A 254 10.81 4.50 -18.91
C VAL A 254 11.09 5.99 -19.08
N ARG A 255 10.75 6.51 -20.27
CA ARG A 255 10.81 7.93 -20.60
C ARG A 255 9.38 8.47 -20.75
N PRO A 256 8.91 9.34 -19.83
CA PRO A 256 7.65 10.06 -19.99
C PRO A 256 7.60 10.92 -21.25
N ASP A 257 6.40 11.13 -21.81
CA ASP A 257 6.15 12.00 -22.97
C ASP A 257 6.25 13.50 -22.66
N GLN A 258 6.21 13.86 -21.37
CA GLN A 258 6.31 15.21 -20.82
C GLN A 258 6.84 15.15 -19.37
N PRO A 259 7.30 16.26 -18.77
CA PRO A 259 7.84 16.25 -17.40
C PRO A 259 6.91 15.58 -16.39
N TYR A 260 7.46 14.67 -15.58
CA TYR A 260 6.74 13.90 -14.57
C TYR A 260 7.17 14.39 -13.16
N PRO A 261 6.32 15.11 -12.41
CA PRO A 261 6.73 15.85 -11.21
C PRO A 261 6.67 14.98 -9.95
N PHE A 262 7.66 14.10 -9.76
CA PHE A 262 7.75 13.21 -8.59
C PHE A 262 8.84 13.63 -7.60
N LEU A 263 8.75 13.12 -6.38
CA LEU A 263 9.79 13.18 -5.35
C LEU A 263 10.31 11.77 -5.03
N ALA A 264 11.54 11.69 -4.53
CA ALA A 264 12.11 10.41 -4.09
C ALA A 264 11.26 9.73 -3.01
N GLY A 265 11.18 8.40 -3.07
CA GLY A 265 10.32 7.58 -2.21
C GLY A 265 8.87 7.40 -2.68
N GLN A 266 8.37 8.28 -3.55
CA GLN A 266 7.01 8.17 -4.11
C GLN A 266 6.84 6.99 -5.09
N TYR A 267 5.61 6.78 -5.53
CA TYR A 267 5.23 5.80 -6.54
C TYR A 267 4.36 6.39 -7.67
N ALA A 268 4.34 5.71 -8.81
CA ALA A 268 3.32 5.87 -9.85
C ALA A 268 2.30 4.74 -9.73
N SER A 269 1.04 4.98 -10.12
CA SER A 269 0.16 3.87 -10.54
C SER A 269 0.37 3.61 -12.03
N VAL A 270 0.70 2.38 -12.41
CA VAL A 270 1.03 1.97 -13.78
C VAL A 270 -0.11 1.16 -14.41
N GLU A 271 -0.55 1.56 -15.61
CA GLU A 271 -1.40 0.79 -16.53
C GLU A 271 -0.53 0.27 -17.68
N THR A 272 -0.72 -0.99 -18.07
CA THR A 272 0.00 -1.60 -19.21
C THR A 272 -0.94 -1.81 -20.40
N PRO A 273 -0.47 -1.74 -21.65
CA PRO A 273 -1.31 -1.87 -22.84
C PRO A 273 -1.97 -3.26 -22.96
N TRP A 274 -1.46 -4.26 -22.23
CA TRP A 274 -1.96 -5.63 -22.24
C TRP A 274 -3.05 -5.91 -21.19
N TRP A 275 -3.15 -5.06 -20.17
CA TRP A 275 -4.14 -5.16 -19.09
C TRP A 275 -4.74 -3.77 -18.82
N PRO A 276 -5.52 -3.23 -19.79
CA PRO A 276 -6.14 -1.92 -19.64
C PRO A 276 -7.07 -1.88 -18.42
N ARG A 277 -7.09 -0.71 -17.76
CA ARG A 277 -7.82 -0.40 -16.52
C ARG A 277 -7.37 -1.19 -15.29
N VAL A 278 -6.33 -2.01 -15.39
CA VAL A 278 -5.68 -2.68 -14.28
C VAL A 278 -4.44 -1.89 -13.87
N TRP A 279 -4.63 -0.99 -12.90
CA TRP A 279 -3.54 -0.17 -12.36
C TRP A 279 -2.85 -0.89 -11.19
N ARG A 280 -1.51 -0.79 -11.10
CA ARG A 280 -0.73 -1.24 -9.93
C ARG A 280 0.32 -0.21 -9.54
N HIS A 281 0.61 -0.10 -8.24
CA HIS A 281 1.56 0.88 -7.71
C HIS A 281 2.99 0.37 -7.80
N TYR A 282 3.90 1.21 -8.30
CA TYR A 282 5.35 0.93 -8.34
C TYR A 282 6.11 2.18 -7.92
N SER A 283 6.91 2.04 -6.87
CA SER A 283 7.81 3.09 -6.36
C SER A 283 8.92 3.40 -7.35
N PHE A 284 9.31 4.67 -7.41
CA PHE A 284 10.49 5.09 -8.19
C PHE A 284 11.76 4.55 -7.55
N ALA A 285 12.70 4.09 -8.38
CA ALA A 285 13.96 3.47 -7.96
C ALA A 285 15.18 4.38 -8.13
N SER A 286 14.95 5.68 -8.27
CA SER A 286 15.94 6.75 -8.39
C SER A 286 15.35 8.07 -7.90
N ALA A 287 16.20 9.03 -7.52
CA ALA A 287 15.78 10.42 -7.33
C ALA A 287 15.36 11.07 -8.68
N PRO A 288 14.70 12.24 -8.68
CA PRO A 288 14.39 12.99 -9.91
C PRO A 288 15.66 13.45 -10.63
N ARG A 289 15.83 13.03 -11.90
CA ARG A 289 17.04 13.31 -12.70
C ARG A 289 16.78 14.25 -13.85
N SER A 290 17.83 14.94 -14.29
CA SER A 290 17.79 15.87 -15.43
C SER A 290 17.55 15.21 -16.79
N ASP A 291 17.72 13.89 -16.91
CA ASP A 291 17.36 13.09 -18.09
C ASP A 291 15.85 12.77 -18.17
N GLY A 292 15.10 13.05 -17.10
CA GLY A 292 13.65 12.78 -17.00
C GLY A 292 13.30 11.28 -16.96
N LEU A 293 14.27 10.38 -16.82
CA LEU A 293 14.03 8.94 -16.83
C LEU A 293 13.52 8.45 -15.47
N LEU A 294 12.52 7.57 -15.52
CA LEU A 294 11.93 6.94 -14.35
C LEU A 294 12.32 5.46 -14.35
N SER A 295 12.68 4.92 -13.19
CA SER A 295 13.00 3.49 -13.05
C SER A 295 12.10 2.81 -12.02
N PHE A 296 11.64 1.59 -12.34
CA PHE A 296 10.79 0.78 -11.48
C PHE A 296 11.42 -0.60 -11.28
N HIS A 297 11.55 -1.07 -10.05
CA HIS A 297 11.93 -2.46 -9.77
C HIS A 297 10.67 -3.30 -9.58
N VAL A 298 10.45 -4.26 -10.48
CA VAL A 298 9.20 -5.04 -10.56
C VAL A 298 9.50 -6.51 -10.26
N LYS A 299 8.83 -7.08 -9.24
CA LYS A 299 8.79 -8.54 -9.00
C LYS A 299 7.49 -9.11 -9.58
N ALA A 300 7.59 -10.10 -10.44
CA ALA A 300 6.47 -10.90 -10.93
C ALA A 300 5.89 -11.69 -9.75
N VAL A 301 4.62 -11.45 -9.44
CA VAL A 301 3.91 -12.23 -8.41
C VAL A 301 3.11 -13.34 -9.10
N PRO A 302 2.95 -14.53 -8.51
CA PRO A 302 2.13 -15.59 -9.10
C PRO A 302 0.74 -15.08 -9.50
N ALA A 303 0.30 -15.40 -10.71
CA ALA A 303 -0.93 -14.91 -11.35
C ALA A 303 -1.10 -13.37 -11.46
N GLY A 304 -0.11 -12.56 -11.07
CA GLY A 304 -0.18 -11.10 -11.11
C GLY A 304 -0.08 -10.51 -12.51
N TRP A 305 -1.20 -10.03 -13.05
CA TRP A 305 -1.31 -9.61 -14.46
C TRP A 305 -0.30 -8.54 -14.88
N VAL A 306 -0.24 -7.42 -14.15
CA VAL A 306 0.61 -6.27 -14.49
C VAL A 306 2.09 -6.58 -14.27
N SER A 307 2.44 -7.22 -13.16
CA SER A 307 3.84 -7.52 -12.84
C SER A 307 4.43 -8.60 -13.76
N ASN A 308 3.69 -9.66 -14.10
CA ASN A 308 4.15 -10.63 -15.10
C ASN A 308 4.30 -9.98 -16.49
N ALA A 309 3.41 -9.06 -16.85
CA ALA A 309 3.52 -8.36 -18.12
C ALA A 309 4.76 -7.45 -18.17
N LEU A 310 5.01 -6.67 -17.11
CA LEU A 310 6.20 -5.83 -17.01
C LEU A 310 7.51 -6.65 -16.97
N VAL A 311 7.57 -7.78 -16.26
CA VAL A 311 8.81 -8.58 -16.15
C VAL A 311 9.07 -9.45 -17.37
N HIS A 312 8.06 -10.12 -17.93
CA HIS A 312 8.26 -11.13 -18.97
C HIS A 312 7.88 -10.66 -20.38
N ARG A 313 6.87 -9.80 -20.50
CA ARG A 313 6.30 -9.41 -21.81
C ARG A 313 6.87 -8.09 -22.35
N ALA A 314 7.10 -7.09 -21.50
CA ALA A 314 7.52 -5.76 -21.92
C ALA A 314 8.86 -5.76 -22.69
N ARG A 315 8.95 -4.91 -23.71
CA ARG A 315 10.07 -4.72 -24.61
C ARG A 315 10.34 -3.23 -24.78
N LEU A 316 11.50 -2.90 -25.35
CA LEU A 316 11.84 -1.52 -25.68
C LEU A 316 10.84 -0.96 -26.72
N GLY A 317 10.42 0.29 -26.54
CA GLY A 317 9.41 0.95 -27.37
C GLY A 317 7.95 0.66 -26.98
N ASP A 318 7.68 -0.26 -26.04
CA ASP A 318 6.34 -0.40 -25.49
C ASP A 318 5.95 0.86 -24.71
N VAL A 319 4.71 1.33 -24.87
CA VAL A 319 4.18 2.49 -24.16
C VAL A 319 3.27 2.04 -23.01
N ILE A 320 3.65 2.38 -21.79
CA ILE A 320 2.81 2.24 -20.59
C ILE A 320 2.19 3.59 -20.22
N ARG A 321 1.24 3.59 -19.28
CA ARG A 321 0.68 4.82 -18.70
C ARG A 321 1.00 4.92 -17.22
N LEU A 322 1.36 6.13 -16.81
CA LEU A 322 1.61 6.50 -15.43
C LEU A 322 0.49 7.44 -14.98
N GLY A 323 -0.24 7.09 -13.92
CA GLY A 323 -1.11 8.04 -13.22
C GLY A 323 -0.28 9.07 -12.45
N PRO A 324 -0.90 10.06 -11.78
CA PRO A 324 -0.17 11.02 -10.95
C PRO A 324 0.70 10.34 -9.88
N PRO A 325 1.83 10.95 -9.48
CA PRO A 325 2.64 10.45 -8.38
C PRO A 325 1.86 10.50 -7.06
N GLY A 326 2.10 9.50 -6.22
CA GLY A 326 1.51 9.38 -4.89
C GLY A 326 2.51 8.78 -3.91
N GLY A 327 2.09 8.71 -2.65
CA GLY A 327 2.95 8.29 -1.54
C GLY A 327 3.53 9.46 -0.77
N ALA A 328 3.81 9.20 0.52
CA ALA A 328 4.25 10.18 1.51
C ALA A 328 5.61 9.82 2.13
N MET A 329 6.27 8.78 1.61
CA MET A 329 7.57 8.30 2.07
C MET A 329 8.75 9.16 1.57
N THR A 330 8.58 10.48 1.55
CA THR A 330 9.57 11.49 1.13
C THR A 330 10.44 11.93 2.31
N VAL A 331 11.70 12.27 2.04
CA VAL A 331 12.61 12.84 3.06
C VAL A 331 12.23 14.29 3.40
N ASP A 332 12.21 14.63 4.69
CA ASP A 332 12.21 16.02 5.16
C ASP A 332 13.67 16.51 5.29
N HIS A 333 14.08 17.41 4.39
CA HIS A 333 15.41 18.05 4.37
C HIS A 333 15.53 19.30 5.25
N THR A 334 14.50 19.66 6.01
CA THR A 334 14.58 20.70 7.06
C THR A 334 14.93 20.14 8.44
N SER A 335 14.92 18.81 8.56
CA SER A 335 15.27 18.05 9.77
C SER A 335 16.64 17.42 9.66
N ASP A 336 17.48 17.63 10.67
CA ASP A 336 18.82 17.05 10.86
C ASP A 336 18.80 15.62 11.44
N SER A 337 17.60 15.02 11.51
CA SER A 337 17.41 13.63 11.96
C SER A 337 18.04 12.61 11.00
N GLY A 338 18.67 11.57 11.57
CA GLY A 338 19.19 10.42 10.82
C GLY A 338 18.08 9.62 10.15
N LEU A 339 18.43 8.76 9.19
CA LEU A 339 17.46 8.01 8.38
C LEU A 339 17.66 6.50 8.55
N LEU A 340 16.65 5.81 9.10
CA LEU A 340 16.65 4.36 9.30
C LEU A 340 15.73 3.70 8.27
N CYS A 341 16.31 2.99 7.31
CA CYS A 341 15.62 2.50 6.13
C CYS A 341 15.56 0.98 6.11
N LEU A 342 14.37 0.39 6.04
CA LEU A 342 14.15 -1.06 5.92
C LEU A 342 13.55 -1.36 4.54
N GLY A 343 14.35 -1.95 3.64
CA GLY A 343 13.93 -2.36 2.30
C GLY A 343 13.80 -3.88 2.20
N GLY A 344 12.61 -4.39 1.84
CA GLY A 344 12.35 -5.82 1.65
C GLY A 344 12.16 -6.19 0.19
N GLY A 345 13.05 -7.00 -0.38
CA GLY A 345 12.96 -7.42 -1.79
C GLY A 345 12.96 -6.23 -2.76
N THR A 346 11.87 -6.01 -3.50
CA THR A 346 11.72 -4.82 -4.36
C THR A 346 11.47 -3.52 -3.60
N GLY A 347 11.18 -3.57 -2.30
CA GLY A 347 11.11 -2.40 -1.42
C GLY A 347 12.44 -1.63 -1.27
N ILE A 348 13.56 -2.20 -1.74
CA ILE A 348 14.82 -1.45 -1.87
C ILE A 348 14.74 -0.30 -2.89
N ALA A 349 13.83 -0.34 -3.87
CA ALA A 349 13.70 0.68 -4.90
C ALA A 349 13.48 2.10 -4.34
N PRO A 350 12.42 2.38 -3.56
CA PRO A 350 12.25 3.72 -2.99
C PRO A 350 13.35 4.06 -1.99
N ILE A 351 13.88 3.10 -1.23
CA ILE A 351 14.99 3.35 -0.30
C ILE A 351 16.24 3.84 -1.06
N LYS A 352 16.56 3.23 -2.20
CA LYS A 352 17.61 3.71 -3.11
C LYS A 352 17.32 5.11 -3.65
N ALA A 353 16.06 5.41 -4.00
CA ALA A 353 15.69 6.77 -4.41
C ALA A 353 15.95 7.80 -3.29
N LEU A 354 15.63 7.45 -2.03
CA LEU A 354 15.91 8.31 -0.87
C LEU A 354 17.42 8.47 -0.61
N VAL A 355 18.24 7.44 -0.86
CA VAL A 355 19.71 7.55 -0.81
C VAL A 355 20.24 8.53 -1.86
N GLU A 356 19.76 8.44 -3.10
CA GLU A 356 20.15 9.35 -4.19
C GLU A 356 19.71 10.80 -3.86
N ASP A 357 18.51 10.98 -3.32
CA ASP A 357 17.95 12.28 -2.95
C ASP A 357 18.75 12.98 -1.82
N VAL A 358 19.15 12.24 -0.78
CA VAL A 358 20.02 12.74 0.29
C VAL A 358 21.43 13.07 -0.22
N ALA A 359 21.94 12.30 -1.19
CA ALA A 359 23.22 12.58 -1.81
C ALA A 359 23.23 13.88 -2.64
N GLU A 360 22.09 14.25 -3.24
CA GLU A 360 21.93 15.48 -4.01
C GLU A 360 21.66 16.72 -3.13
N HIS A 361 20.89 16.59 -2.05
CA HIS A 361 20.52 17.71 -1.17
C HIS A 361 21.60 18.14 -0.15
N GLY A 362 22.70 17.39 -0.03
CA GLY A 362 23.97 17.88 0.51
C GLY A 362 24.13 17.91 2.04
N GLU A 363 23.06 17.87 2.82
CA GLU A 363 23.14 17.76 4.28
C GLU A 363 23.43 16.32 4.73
N ARG A 364 24.68 16.09 5.14
CA ARG A 364 25.24 14.76 5.44
C ARG A 364 24.80 14.25 6.81
N ARG A 365 23.61 13.67 6.88
CA ARG A 365 23.10 12.93 8.04
C ARG A 365 23.32 11.42 7.92
N PRO A 366 23.49 10.68 9.03
CA PRO A 366 23.64 9.22 9.00
C PRO A 366 22.42 8.54 8.37
N MET A 367 22.66 7.61 7.44
CA MET A 367 21.64 6.80 6.82
C MET A 367 21.98 5.32 6.94
N GLU A 368 21.07 4.56 7.54
CA GLU A 368 21.24 3.15 7.87
C GLU A 368 20.23 2.32 7.09
N VAL A 369 20.69 1.59 6.08
CA VAL A 369 19.84 0.77 5.20
C VAL A 369 19.98 -0.69 5.54
N PHE A 370 18.88 -1.29 6.01
CA PHE A 370 18.72 -2.72 6.18
C PHE A 370 17.99 -3.29 4.95
N TYR A 371 18.70 -4.03 4.11
CA TYR A 371 18.15 -4.67 2.92
C TYR A 371 17.87 -6.16 3.20
N GLY A 372 16.60 -6.49 3.41
CA GLY A 372 16.11 -7.83 3.69
C GLY A 372 15.68 -8.59 2.45
N ALA A 373 16.05 -9.88 2.36
CA ALA A 373 15.55 -10.77 1.33
C ALA A 373 15.48 -12.24 1.79
N ARG A 374 14.85 -13.11 1.00
CA ARG A 374 14.68 -14.54 1.35
C ARG A 374 15.93 -15.37 1.04
N THR A 375 16.69 -14.98 0.03
CA THR A 375 17.89 -15.66 -0.43
C THR A 375 18.88 -14.64 -0.97
N ASP A 376 20.17 -15.00 -1.10
CA ASP A 376 21.19 -14.10 -1.66
C ASP A 376 20.82 -13.58 -3.07
N VAL A 377 20.14 -14.40 -3.88
CA VAL A 377 19.71 -14.01 -5.23
C VAL A 377 18.54 -13.03 -5.25
N ASP A 378 17.75 -12.94 -4.16
CA ASP A 378 16.71 -11.93 -3.98
C ASP A 378 17.29 -10.54 -3.57
N LEU A 379 18.57 -10.45 -3.20
CA LEU A 379 19.30 -9.18 -2.98
C LEU A 379 19.81 -8.57 -4.31
N TYR A 380 18.99 -8.61 -5.35
CA TYR A 380 19.34 -8.36 -6.76
C TYR A 380 19.95 -6.99 -7.10
N ASP A 381 19.88 -6.00 -6.20
CA ASP A 381 20.49 -4.67 -6.36
C ASP A 381 21.53 -4.32 -5.27
N ILE A 382 21.98 -5.29 -4.47
CA ILE A 382 22.93 -5.06 -3.37
C ILE A 382 24.24 -4.42 -3.84
N ASN A 383 24.73 -4.79 -5.04
CA ASN A 383 25.95 -4.22 -5.62
C ASN A 383 25.82 -2.71 -5.90
N THR A 384 24.62 -2.24 -6.22
CA THR A 384 24.32 -0.81 -6.39
C THR A 384 24.37 -0.10 -5.04
N MET A 385 23.74 -0.67 -4.01
CA MET A 385 23.73 -0.12 -2.66
C MET A 385 25.13 -0.08 -2.02
N LEU A 386 25.92 -1.15 -2.16
CA LEU A 386 27.31 -1.19 -1.68
C LEU A 386 28.22 -0.19 -2.41
N ARG A 387 27.97 0.07 -3.70
CA ARG A 387 28.67 1.13 -4.43
C ARG A 387 28.28 2.53 -3.91
N LEU A 388 27.01 2.76 -3.61
CA LEU A 388 26.58 4.02 -2.98
C LEU A 388 27.26 4.22 -1.62
N GLN A 389 27.35 3.16 -0.78
CA GLN A 389 28.08 3.21 0.49
C GLN A 389 29.58 3.54 0.31
N GLN A 390 30.23 3.02 -0.73
CA GLN A 390 31.63 3.35 -1.03
C GLN A 390 31.85 4.82 -1.42
N VAL A 391 30.85 5.46 -2.02
CA VAL A 391 30.89 6.89 -2.40
C VAL A 391 30.46 7.80 -1.24
N HIS A 392 29.55 7.34 -0.38
CA HIS A 392 28.90 8.13 0.65
C HIS A 392 29.22 7.62 2.05
N SER A 393 30.21 8.25 2.72
CA SER A 393 30.66 7.85 4.06
C SER A 393 29.63 8.00 5.19
N TRP A 394 28.47 8.62 4.91
CA TRP A 394 27.34 8.75 5.84
C TRP A 394 26.30 7.63 5.66
N LEU A 395 26.45 6.79 4.63
CA LEU A 395 25.57 5.66 4.32
C LEU A 395 26.19 4.35 4.82
N SER A 396 25.38 3.53 5.48
CA SER A 396 25.71 2.16 5.88
C SER A 396 24.62 1.22 5.37
N VAL A 397 25.02 0.15 4.68
CA VAL A 397 24.12 -0.84 4.06
C VAL A 397 24.39 -2.22 4.65
N ARG A 398 23.33 -2.85 5.18
CA ARG A 398 23.37 -4.13 5.88
C ARG A 398 22.43 -5.10 5.17
N ALA A 399 23.01 -6.13 4.54
CA ALA A 399 22.27 -7.21 3.89
C ALA A 399 21.81 -8.24 4.93
N ILE A 400 20.52 -8.58 4.95
CA ILE A 400 19.92 -9.54 5.88
C ILE A 400 19.18 -10.61 5.08
N ILE A 401 19.55 -11.88 5.28
CA ILE A 401 18.93 -13.04 4.60
C ILE A 401 18.09 -13.85 5.58
N ASP A 402 16.87 -14.17 5.17
CA ASP A 402 16.00 -15.11 5.88
C ASP A 402 16.45 -16.57 5.70
N GLN A 403 17.33 -17.05 6.57
CA GLN A 403 17.81 -18.42 6.48
C GLN A 403 16.84 -19.47 7.10
N GLN A 404 15.79 -19.07 7.85
CA GLN A 404 14.95 -20.02 8.61
C GLN A 404 13.44 -19.69 8.72
N GLY A 405 12.90 -18.69 8.02
CA GLY A 405 11.50 -18.27 8.17
C GLY A 405 11.24 -17.38 9.39
N HIS A 406 12.31 -16.89 10.02
CA HIS A 406 12.30 -15.95 11.13
C HIS A 406 13.09 -14.70 10.70
N ILE A 407 12.44 -13.81 9.93
CA ILE A 407 13.08 -12.59 9.44
C ILE A 407 13.23 -11.58 10.58
N GLY A 408 14.33 -11.73 11.30
CA GLY A 408 14.88 -10.69 12.15
C GLY A 408 15.46 -9.51 11.38
N LEU A 409 14.80 -9.00 10.33
CA LEU A 409 15.13 -7.68 9.78
C LEU A 409 14.67 -6.59 10.77
N PRO A 410 13.43 -6.63 11.32
CA PRO A 410 13.06 -5.82 12.47
C PRO A 410 13.87 -6.16 13.74
N ASP A 411 14.19 -7.43 13.98
CA ASP A 411 14.94 -7.83 15.19
C ASP A 411 16.41 -7.37 15.13
N ALA A 412 17.11 -7.53 14.00
CA ALA A 412 18.47 -7.04 13.79
C ALA A 412 18.55 -5.51 13.91
N VAL A 413 17.50 -4.79 13.51
CA VAL A 413 17.40 -3.35 13.78
C VAL A 413 17.51 -3.06 15.29
N ARG A 414 17.01 -3.90 16.20
CA ARG A 414 17.22 -3.68 17.65
C ARG A 414 18.69 -3.81 18.06
N GLU A 415 19.45 -4.71 17.44
CA GLU A 415 20.85 -5.01 17.80
C GLU A 415 21.81 -3.86 17.50
N PHE A 416 21.49 -3.00 16.52
CA PHE A 416 22.33 -1.85 16.13
C PHE A 416 21.83 -0.50 16.67
N GLY A 417 20.80 -0.49 17.53
CA GLY A 417 20.32 0.72 18.20
C GLY A 417 21.26 1.24 19.30
N PRO A 418 20.90 2.32 20.02
CA PRO A 418 19.60 3.00 19.99
C PRO A 418 19.44 3.96 18.81
N TRP A 419 18.20 4.10 18.32
CA TRP A 419 17.85 4.91 17.15
C TRP A 419 17.23 6.27 17.50
N ASN A 420 17.56 6.80 18.67
CA ASN A 420 17.07 8.11 19.10
C ASN A 420 17.53 9.18 18.11
N GLY A 421 16.60 9.98 17.59
CA GLY A 421 16.90 11.00 16.57
C GLY A 421 16.86 10.51 15.11
N TYR A 422 16.39 9.28 14.86
CA TYR A 422 16.17 8.78 13.49
C TYR A 422 14.70 8.90 13.07
N ASP A 423 14.48 9.14 11.77
CA ASP A 423 13.21 8.91 11.08
C ASP A 423 13.28 7.55 10.36
N ALA A 424 12.25 6.73 10.50
CA ALA A 424 12.19 5.40 9.91
C ALA A 424 11.41 5.38 8.59
N TYR A 425 11.91 4.64 7.60
CA TYR A 425 11.33 4.48 6.27
C TYR A 425 11.25 2.99 5.94
N LEU A 426 10.05 2.45 5.74
CA LEU A 426 9.83 1.01 5.53
C LEU A 426 9.14 0.76 4.19
N SER A 427 9.73 -0.12 3.38
CA SER A 427 9.13 -0.57 2.13
C SER A 427 9.43 -2.05 1.87
N GLY A 428 8.43 -2.83 1.48
CA GLY A 428 8.56 -4.27 1.28
C GLY A 428 7.21 -4.99 1.39
N PRO A 429 7.22 -6.32 1.61
CA PRO A 429 5.99 -7.09 1.78
C PRO A 429 5.15 -6.61 2.98
N PRO A 430 3.81 -6.62 2.92
CA PRO A 430 2.95 -6.11 4.00
C PRO A 430 3.21 -6.72 5.38
N GLY A 431 3.58 -8.01 5.44
CA GLY A 431 3.98 -8.67 6.69
C GLY A 431 5.26 -8.09 7.31
N MET A 432 6.24 -7.74 6.48
CA MET A 432 7.48 -7.08 6.92
C MET A 432 7.19 -5.67 7.43
N ILE A 433 6.36 -4.88 6.72
CA ILE A 433 6.02 -3.52 7.13
C ILE A 433 5.31 -3.55 8.50
N ARG A 434 4.26 -4.37 8.67
CA ARG A 434 3.55 -4.51 9.96
C ARG A 434 4.47 -4.92 11.11
N SER A 435 5.35 -5.90 10.88
CA SER A 435 6.33 -6.33 11.88
C SER A 435 7.34 -5.22 12.20
N GLY A 436 7.89 -4.55 11.19
CA GLY A 436 8.82 -3.43 11.34
C GLY A 436 8.24 -2.26 12.14
N VAL A 437 7.01 -1.82 11.82
CA VAL A 437 6.30 -0.77 12.58
C VAL A 437 6.14 -1.17 14.04
N HIS A 438 5.70 -2.40 14.31
CA HIS A 438 5.54 -2.89 15.68
C HIS A 438 6.86 -2.89 16.46
N VAL A 439 7.94 -3.37 15.85
CA VAL A 439 9.26 -3.43 16.50
C VAL A 439 9.85 -2.04 16.75
N LEU A 440 9.72 -1.10 15.80
CA LEU A 440 10.20 0.27 15.97
C LEU A 440 9.44 1.00 17.08
N ARG A 441 8.11 0.84 17.16
CA ARG A 441 7.31 1.38 18.26
C ARG A 441 7.72 0.81 19.62
N ASN A 442 7.96 -0.50 19.70
CA ASN A 442 8.47 -1.14 20.92
C ASN A 442 9.90 -0.68 21.29
N ALA A 443 10.69 -0.25 20.30
CA ALA A 443 12.01 0.35 20.50
C ALA A 443 11.97 1.86 20.82
N GLY A 444 10.77 2.46 20.93
CA GLY A 444 10.56 3.85 21.34
C GLY A 444 10.39 4.87 20.21
N PHE A 445 10.23 4.45 18.95
CA PHE A 445 9.92 5.38 17.86
C PHE A 445 8.51 6.00 18.04
N PRO A 446 8.37 7.33 17.98
CA PRO A 446 7.09 7.99 17.79
C PRO A 446 6.47 7.58 16.46
N GLN A 447 5.14 7.44 16.40
CA GLN A 447 4.44 6.93 15.22
C GLN A 447 4.59 7.87 14.01
N GLU A 448 4.58 9.18 14.26
CA GLU A 448 4.80 10.25 13.30
C GLU A 448 6.19 10.24 12.66
N ARG A 449 7.16 9.52 13.24
CA ARG A 449 8.52 9.32 12.70
C ARG A 449 8.69 8.03 11.91
N ILE A 450 7.62 7.23 11.75
CA ILE A 450 7.64 5.98 10.98
C ILE A 450 6.85 6.17 9.68
N ARG A 451 7.56 6.25 8.56
CA ARG A 451 7.00 6.44 7.22
C ARG A 451 6.97 5.12 6.44
N HIS A 452 5.82 4.80 5.89
CA HIS A 452 5.63 3.78 4.87
C HIS A 452 4.41 4.15 4.04
N ASP A 453 4.37 3.75 2.77
CA ASP A 453 3.15 3.89 1.98
C ASP A 453 2.17 2.74 2.28
N GLU A 454 0.88 3.02 2.19
CA GLU A 454 -0.16 1.98 2.30
C GLU A 454 -0.17 1.12 1.03
N VAL A 455 0.20 -0.15 1.17
CA VAL A 455 -0.07 -1.17 0.15
C VAL A 455 -1.54 -1.57 0.27
N GLU A 456 -2.25 -1.64 -0.85
CA GLU A 456 -3.72 -1.83 -0.91
C GLU A 456 -4.23 -3.11 -0.18
N GLU A 457 -3.35 -4.06 0.11
CA GLU A 457 -3.58 -5.29 0.89
C GLU A 457 -3.60 -5.08 2.42
N LEU A 458 -3.15 -3.94 2.95
CA LEU A 458 -3.19 -3.66 4.40
C LEU A 458 -4.62 -3.38 4.90
N LEU A 459 -5.55 -3.06 3.99
CA LEU A 459 -6.94 -2.77 4.30
C LEU A 459 -7.86 -4.02 4.33
N THR A 460 -7.29 -5.23 4.37
CA THR A 460 -8.03 -6.50 4.29
C THR A 460 -7.87 -7.41 5.52
N VAL A 461 -7.32 -6.94 6.65
CA VAL A 461 -7.04 -7.79 7.83
C VAL A 461 -7.39 -7.15 9.18
N ASP A 462 -8.06 -6.00 9.20
CA ASP A 462 -8.63 -5.42 10.43
C ASP A 462 -10.16 -5.55 10.37
N SER A 463 -10.65 -6.70 10.82
CA SER A 463 -12.07 -7.05 11.06
C SER A 463 -12.14 -8.17 12.09
#